data_AF-A0A379ERQ1-F1
#
_entry.id   AF-A0A379ERQ1-F1
#
_cell.length_a   1.000
_cell.length_b   1.000
_cell.length_c   1.000
_cell.angle_alpha   90.00
_cell.angle_beta   90.00
_cell.angle_gamma   90.00
#
_symmetry.space_group_name_H-M   'P 1'
#
loop_
_entity.id
_entity.type
_entity.pdbx_description
1 polymer ?
#
loop_
_entity_poly.entity_id
_entity_poly.type
_entity_poly.pdbx_seq_one_letter_code
_entity_poly.pdbx_strand_id
1 'polypeptide(L)'
;MKYIHHQLCTYLYEINHKKAPFNDVRVRKALSMAMDRNIITEKVTAQGQVPAYSFTPPYINGGEKIATPEWVNLPQAERNKKAIELLKESWLR
;
A
#
# COMPACT_ATOMS: atom_id res chain seq x y z
N MET A 1 -7.04 1.78 26.17
CA MET A 1 -6.31 2.84 25.42
C MET A 1 -5.20 2.16 24.63
N LYS A 2 -5.26 2.10 23.29
CA LYS A 2 -4.15 1.57 22.49
C LYS A 2 -3.02 2.61 22.54
N TYR A 3 -1.88 2.25 23.13
CA TYR A 3 -0.70 3.12 23.17
C TYR A 3 0.04 2.97 21.84
N ILE A 4 0.11 4.04 21.05
CA ILE A 4 0.82 4.03 19.75
C ILE A 4 2.17 4.71 19.97
N HIS A 5 3.25 3.93 19.92
CA HIS A 5 4.60 4.49 19.86
C HIS A 5 4.94 4.86 18.42
N HIS A 6 5.09 6.15 18.15
CA HIS A 6 5.50 6.63 16.83
C HIS A 6 6.98 6.31 16.60
N GLN A 7 7.27 5.46 15.62
CA GLN A 7 8.62 5.17 15.14
C GLN A 7 8.71 5.63 13.70
N LEU A 8 9.72 6.45 13.35
CA LEU A 8 9.91 6.98 11.99
C LEU A 8 10.40 5.92 10.99
N CYS A 9 9.60 4.87 10.82
CA CYS A 9 9.89 3.70 9.99
C CYS A 9 8.64 3.33 9.19
N THR A 10 8.84 2.80 7.99
CA THR A 10 7.78 2.22 7.16
C THR A 10 8.19 0.82 6.76
N TYR A 11 7.36 -0.17 7.08
CA TYR A 11 7.55 -1.53 6.61
C TYR A 11 6.97 -1.67 5.21
N LEU A 12 7.74 -2.19 4.26
CA LEU A 12 7.32 -2.35 2.86
C LEU A 12 7.69 -3.72 2.32
N TYR A 13 6.92 -4.15 1.31
CA TYR A 13 7.38 -5.17 0.38
C TYR A 13 8.09 -4.46 -0.76
N GLU A 14 9.41 -4.60 -0.82
CA GLU A 14 10.21 -4.03 -1.89
C GLU A 14 10.08 -4.88 -3.16
N ILE A 15 9.82 -4.23 -4.28
CA ILE A 15 9.61 -4.88 -5.56
C ILE A 15 10.80 -4.58 -6.47
N ASN A 16 11.41 -5.61 -7.05
CA ASN A 16 12.48 -5.43 -8.03
C ASN A 16 11.91 -4.89 -9.35
N HIS A 17 12.01 -3.57 -9.56
CA HIS A 17 11.48 -2.88 -10.74
C HIS A 17 12.20 -3.25 -12.06
N LYS A 18 13.35 -3.94 -12.04
CA LYS A 18 14.09 -4.32 -13.24
C LYS A 18 13.75 -5.73 -13.74
N LYS A 19 13.11 -6.56 -12.92
CA LYS A 19 12.81 -7.96 -13.25
C LYS A 19 11.36 -8.10 -13.71
N ALA A 20 11.14 -8.71 -14.88
CA ALA A 20 9.79 -9.06 -15.33
C ALA A 20 9.13 -10.07 -14.37
N PRO A 21 7.80 -9.96 -14.11
CA PRO A 21 6.86 -9.00 -14.69
C PRO A 21 6.76 -7.67 -13.93
N PHE A 22 7.58 -7.46 -12.90
CA PHE A 22 7.50 -6.30 -12.01
C PHE A 22 8.07 -5.00 -12.62
N ASN A 23 8.69 -5.06 -13.79
CA ASN A 23 9.06 -3.89 -14.57
C ASN A 23 7.83 -3.15 -15.13
N ASP A 24 6.67 -3.80 -15.28
CA ASP A 24 5.40 -3.13 -15.61
C ASP A 24 4.79 -2.42 -14.38
N VAL A 25 4.54 -1.12 -14.51
CA VAL A 25 3.94 -0.30 -13.44
C VAL A 25 2.55 -0.76 -13.03
N ARG A 26 1.77 -1.34 -13.96
CA ARG A 26 0.42 -1.84 -13.70
C ARG A 26 0.43 -3.03 -12.77
N VAL A 27 1.40 -3.95 -12.95
CA VAL A 27 1.63 -5.08 -12.03
C VAL A 27 1.92 -4.58 -10.62
N ARG A 28 2.80 -3.58 -10.48
CA ARG A 28 3.15 -3.02 -9.15
C ARG A 28 1.97 -2.28 -8.50
N LYS A 29 1.21 -1.50 -9.28
CA LYS A 29 0.01 -0.81 -8.79
C LYS A 29 -1.05 -1.81 -8.32
N ALA A 30 -1.26 -2.89 -9.07
CA ALA A 30 -2.19 -3.95 -8.69
C ALA A 30 -1.82 -4.59 -7.35
N LEU A 31 -0.55 -4.95 -7.17
CA LEU A 31 -0.05 -5.50 -5.90
C LEU A 31 -0.27 -4.53 -4.73
N SER A 32 0.00 -3.23 -4.94
CA SER A 32 -0.21 -2.22 -3.89
C SER A 32 -1.69 -2.05 -3.52
N MET A 33 -2.60 -2.07 -4.50
CA MET A 33 -4.05 -1.89 -4.27
C MET A 33 -4.68 -3.12 -3.60
N ALA A 34 -4.29 -4.33 -4.04
CA ALA A 34 -4.81 -5.60 -3.55
C ALA A 34 -4.40 -5.92 -2.10
N MET A 35 -3.34 -5.30 -1.59
CA MET A 35 -2.90 -5.50 -0.21
C MET A 35 -3.92 -4.91 0.79
N ASP A 36 -4.52 -5.79 1.60
CA ASP A 36 -5.35 -5.38 2.73
C ASP A 36 -4.49 -5.09 3.96
N ARG A 37 -4.13 -3.81 4.06
CA ARG A 37 -3.29 -3.30 5.14
C ARG A 37 -4.01 -3.31 6.48
N ASN A 38 -5.33 -3.14 6.53
CA ASN A 38 -6.09 -3.15 7.77
C ASN A 38 -6.09 -4.55 8.38
N ILE A 39 -6.29 -5.59 7.57
CA ILE A 39 -6.16 -6.99 8.03
C ILE A 39 -4.74 -7.22 8.57
N ILE A 40 -3.70 -6.81 7.85
CA ILE A 40 -2.32 -6.99 8.30
C ILE A 40 -2.08 -6.31 9.64
N THR A 41 -2.38 -5.01 9.78
CA THR A 41 -2.01 -4.26 10.97
C THR A 41 -2.92 -4.54 12.17
N GLU A 42 -4.20 -4.81 11.94
CA GLU A 42 -5.18 -4.95 13.02
C GLU A 42 -5.42 -6.40 13.45
N LYS A 43 -5.26 -7.36 12.52
CA LYS A 43 -5.60 -8.78 12.77
C LYS A 43 -4.39 -9.70 12.77
N VAL A 44 -3.36 -9.40 11.96
CA VAL A 44 -2.17 -10.26 11.86
C VAL A 44 -1.08 -9.80 12.81
N THR A 45 -0.56 -8.57 12.66
CA THR A 45 0.47 -8.05 13.56
C THR A 45 -0.14 -7.58 14.87
N ALA A 46 -1.25 -6.84 14.82
CA ALA A 46 -2.07 -6.42 15.96
C ALA A 46 -1.30 -5.73 17.10
N GLN A 47 -0.15 -5.11 16.81
CA GLN A 47 0.79 -4.56 17.80
C GLN A 47 0.84 -3.01 17.79
N GLY A 48 -0.17 -2.37 17.18
CA GLY A 48 -0.26 -0.90 17.15
C GLY A 48 0.38 -0.24 15.93
N GLN A 49 0.82 -1.02 14.94
CA GLN A 49 1.19 -0.49 13.62
C GLN A 49 -0.04 0.11 12.92
N VAL A 50 0.20 1.13 12.08
CA VAL A 50 -0.84 1.79 11.28
C VAL A 50 -0.67 1.46 9.80
N PRO A 51 -1.77 1.30 9.03
CA PRO A 51 -1.71 1.13 7.58
C PRO A 51 -0.92 2.24 6.89
N ALA A 52 0.10 1.87 6.11
CA ALA A 52 0.94 2.82 5.39
C ALA A 52 0.58 2.90 3.88
N TYR A 53 0.41 4.12 3.37
CA TYR A 53 0.09 4.42 1.97
C TYR A 53 1.11 5.35 1.29
N SER A 54 2.08 5.83 2.07
CA SER A 54 3.25 6.61 1.64
C SER A 54 4.51 5.92 2.16
N PHE A 55 5.65 6.20 1.51
CA PHE A 55 6.95 5.75 1.99
C PHE A 55 7.40 6.54 3.23
N THR A 56 7.20 7.85 3.21
CA THR A 56 7.52 8.72 4.35
C THR A 56 6.36 8.71 5.36
N PRO A 57 6.60 8.44 6.65
CA PRO A 57 5.57 8.56 7.67
C PRO A 57 5.02 9.99 7.77
N PRO A 58 3.69 10.19 7.89
CA PRO A 58 3.08 11.53 7.84
C PRO A 58 3.26 12.36 9.12
N TYR A 59 3.71 11.78 10.23
CA TYR A 59 3.92 12.46 11.51
C TYR A 59 5.32 13.09 11.64
N ILE A 60 5.88 13.51 10.52
CA ILE A 60 7.09 14.35 10.45
C ILE A 60 6.71 15.81 10.22
N ASN A 61 7.67 16.72 10.44
CA ASN A 61 7.53 18.09 9.97
C ASN A 61 7.37 18.12 8.44
N GLY A 62 6.32 18.77 7.93
CA GLY A 62 5.99 18.80 6.51
C GLY A 62 5.18 17.61 6.01
N GLY A 63 4.83 16.65 6.87
CA GLY A 63 4.09 15.44 6.51
C GLY A 63 2.66 15.71 6.03
N GLU A 64 2.08 16.84 6.39
CA GLU A 64 0.77 17.31 5.90
C GLU A 64 0.73 17.55 4.38
N LYS A 65 1.90 17.67 3.74
CA LYS A 65 2.05 17.86 2.30
C LYS A 65 2.09 16.54 1.52
N ILE A 66 2.15 15.40 2.20
CA ILE A 66 2.23 14.09 1.54
C ILE A 66 0.87 13.77 0.93
N ALA A 67 0.83 13.63 -0.39
CA ALA A 67 -0.39 13.28 -1.10
C ALA A 67 -0.79 11.83 -0.82
N THR A 68 -2.02 11.63 -0.37
CA THR A 68 -2.63 10.30 -0.25
C THR A 68 -3.21 9.90 -1.61
N PRO A 69 -2.88 8.71 -2.15
CA PRO A 69 -3.51 8.24 -3.37
C PRO A 69 -5.02 8.08 -3.20
N GLU A 70 -5.81 8.48 -4.21
CA GLU A 70 -7.29 8.44 -4.13
C GLU A 70 -7.84 7.03 -3.84
N TRP A 71 -7.16 5.99 -4.34
CA TRP A 71 -7.59 4.61 -4.17
C TRP A 71 -7.62 4.17 -2.70
N VAL A 72 -6.91 4.85 -1.79
CA VAL A 72 -6.89 4.54 -0.35
C VAL A 72 -8.29 4.65 0.28
N ASN A 73 -9.12 5.57 -0.24
CA ASN A 73 -10.48 5.79 0.25
C ASN A 73 -11.50 4.78 -0.30
N LEU A 74 -11.09 3.89 -1.22
CA LEU A 74 -11.98 2.88 -1.78
C LEU A 74 -12.10 1.67 -0.83
N PRO A 75 -13.29 1.06 -0.74
CA PRO A 75 -13.44 -0.24 -0.10
C PRO A 75 -12.45 -1.27 -0.68
N GLN A 76 -11.93 -2.17 0.15
CA GLN A 76 -10.94 -3.17 -0.30
C GLN A 76 -11.44 -3.99 -1.49
N ALA A 77 -12.73 -4.34 -1.54
CA ALA A 77 -13.32 -5.06 -2.65
C ALA A 77 -13.18 -4.30 -3.99
N GLU A 78 -13.36 -2.98 -3.98
CA GLU A 78 -13.19 -2.14 -5.18
C GLU A 78 -11.71 -1.99 -5.55
N ARG A 79 -10.82 -1.90 -4.57
CA ARG A 79 -9.36 -1.94 -4.81
C ARG A 79 -8.93 -3.26 -5.46
N ASN A 80 -9.51 -4.37 -5.02
CA ASN A 80 -9.23 -5.69 -5.59
C ASN A 80 -9.72 -5.79 -7.04
N LYS A 81 -10.92 -5.30 -7.35
CA LYS A 81 -11.42 -5.25 -8.74
C LYS A 81 -10.48 -4.47 -9.65
N LYS A 82 -10.10 -3.26 -9.26
CA LYS A 82 -9.14 -2.41 -10.01
C LYS A 82 -7.77 -3.07 -10.15
N ALA A 83 -7.28 -3.76 -9.11
CA ALA A 83 -6.03 -4.50 -9.18
C ALA A 83 -6.08 -5.64 -10.20
N ILE A 84 -7.19 -6.39 -10.25
CA ILE A 84 -7.39 -7.46 -11.23
C ILE A 84 -7.45 -6.90 -12.65
N GLU A 85 -8.12 -5.77 -12.87
CA GLU A 85 -8.15 -5.07 -14.17
C GLU A 85 -6.75 -4.68 -14.63
N LEU A 86 -5.97 -4.02 -13.75
CA LEU A 86 -4.58 -3.64 -14.03
C LEU A 86 -3.70 -4.84 -14.37
N LEU A 87 -3.90 -5.98 -13.68
CA LEU A 87 -3.20 -7.20 -14.03
C LEU A 87 -3.62 -7.67 -15.41
N LYS A 88 -4.92 -7.85 -15.69
CA LYS A 88 -5.40 -8.27 -17.03
C LYS A 88 -4.81 -7.42 -18.15
N GLU A 89 -4.85 -6.10 -18.02
CA GLU A 89 -4.24 -5.17 -18.99
C GLU A 89 -2.72 -5.35 -19.16
N SER A 90 -2.03 -5.77 -18.09
CA SER A 90 -0.59 -6.06 -18.13
C SER A 90 -0.21 -7.30 -18.94
N TRP A 91 -1.12 -8.28 -19.00
CA TRP A 91 -0.93 -9.53 -19.73
C TRP A 91 -1.39 -9.48 -21.20
N LEU A 92 -2.10 -8.42 -21.62
CA LEU A 92 -2.55 -8.21 -23.00
C LEU A 92 -1.46 -7.64 -23.93
N ARG A 93 -0.18 -7.84 -23.61
CA ARG A 93 0.96 -7.42 -24.43
C ARG A 93 1.60 -8.59 -25.16
#